data_AF-A0A7S3F5Q4-F1
#
_entry.id   AF-A0A7S3F5Q4-F1
#
_cell.length_a   1.000
_cell.length_b   1.000
_cell.length_c   1.000
_cell.angle_alpha   90.00
_cell.angle_beta   90.00
_cell.angle_gamma   90.00
#
_symmetry.space_group_name_H-M   'P 1'
#
loop_
_entity.id
_entity.type
_entity.pdbx_description
1 polymer ?
#
loop_
_entity_poly.entity_id
_entity_poly.type
_entity_poly.pdbx_seq_one_letter_code
_entity_poly.pdbx_strand_id
1 'polypeptide(L)'
;YDIGPTKVILVLTDTCAVMQKAWEIVEDEFPWISCGPCQTHCPSLLLKDIAKLEEPAAVIKEENTVVSWFSNHHKPLSILRKKVSETFRGKTKELKKPGATRMGTNTFVGERLVELKPCLQATMVDPDYVAQNYKDLPSSADMSNCQTITRENKGGTAKALVMDDNGFWKRVENHVTVSMPVCKFLHRHDTSAPAAGKVYHGWFEVGQHLEDSSVPYA
;
A
#
# COMPACT_ATOMS: atom_id res chain seq x y z
N TYR A 1 -0.54 18.87 -37.57
CA TYR A 1 -0.57 17.41 -37.43
C TYR A 1 0.70 16.83 -38.03
N ASP A 2 1.86 17.09 -37.41
CA ASP A 2 3.16 16.93 -38.10
C ASP A 2 3.61 15.46 -38.18
N ILE A 3 3.05 14.61 -37.33
CA ILE A 3 3.32 13.16 -37.30
C ILE A 3 2.31 12.39 -38.19
N GLY A 4 1.05 12.82 -38.24
CA GLY A 4 -0.06 12.18 -38.97
C GLY A 4 -0.63 10.93 -38.25
N PRO A 5 -1.94 10.62 -38.40
CA PRO A 5 -2.59 9.53 -37.66
C PRO A 5 -2.14 8.13 -38.11
N THR A 6 -1.58 7.99 -39.32
CA THR A 6 -1.09 6.72 -39.87
C THR A 6 0.17 6.19 -39.17
N LYS A 7 0.81 6.99 -38.33
CA LYS A 7 1.98 6.58 -37.52
C LYS A 7 1.61 6.18 -36.09
N VAL A 8 0.34 6.24 -35.74
CA VAL A 8 -0.19 5.83 -34.43
C VAL A 8 -0.87 4.48 -34.61
N ILE A 9 -0.58 3.54 -33.71
CA ILE A 9 -1.18 2.19 -33.71
C ILE A 9 -1.90 1.86 -32.40
N LEU A 10 -1.60 2.59 -31.33
CA LEU A 10 -2.08 2.29 -29.99
C LEU A 10 -2.24 3.58 -29.19
N VAL A 11 -3.40 3.75 -28.56
CA VAL A 11 -3.70 4.81 -27.62
C VAL A 11 -4.09 4.18 -26.28
N LEU A 12 -3.31 4.48 -25.23
CA LEU A 12 -3.58 3.99 -23.87
C LEU A 12 -3.90 5.17 -22.96
N THR A 13 -5.11 5.20 -22.38
CA THR A 13 -5.55 6.24 -21.45
C THR A 13 -6.24 5.67 -20.23
N ASP A 14 -6.68 6.51 -19.29
CA ASP A 14 -7.45 6.02 -18.13
C ASP A 14 -8.78 5.36 -18.55
N THR A 15 -9.43 4.68 -17.61
CA THR A 15 -10.65 3.90 -17.88
C THR A 15 -11.94 4.66 -17.61
N CYS A 16 -11.90 5.99 -17.40
CA CYS A 16 -13.11 6.72 -17.09
C CYS A 16 -14.08 6.74 -18.28
N ALA A 17 -15.38 6.92 -18.02
CA ALA A 17 -16.42 6.88 -19.05
C ALA A 17 -16.19 7.88 -20.20
N VAL A 18 -15.52 9.01 -19.91
CA VAL A 18 -15.17 9.99 -20.95
C VAL A 18 -14.08 9.46 -21.88
N MET A 19 -13.07 8.77 -21.33
CA MET A 19 -12.03 8.15 -22.15
C MET A 19 -12.57 6.98 -22.96
N GLN A 20 -13.48 6.17 -22.41
CA GLN A 20 -14.11 5.09 -23.18
C GLN A 20 -14.87 5.62 -24.41
N LYS A 21 -15.60 6.74 -24.27
CA LYS A 21 -16.22 7.42 -25.42
C LYS A 21 -15.20 7.97 -26.41
N ALA A 22 -14.08 8.50 -25.91
CA ALA A 22 -13.00 8.95 -26.77
C ALA A 22 -12.37 7.80 -27.56
N TRP A 23 -12.28 6.60 -26.96
CA TRP A 23 -11.82 5.39 -27.65
C TRP A 23 -12.73 5.04 -28.82
N GLU A 24 -14.05 5.02 -28.59
CA GLU A 24 -15.03 4.75 -29.66
C GLU A 24 -14.87 5.73 -30.83
N ILE A 25 -14.70 7.03 -30.55
CA ILE A 25 -14.49 8.05 -31.58
C ILE A 25 -13.19 7.80 -32.34
N VAL A 26 -12.09 7.50 -31.64
CA VAL A 26 -10.77 7.28 -32.26
C VAL A 26 -10.78 6.02 -33.12
N GLU A 27 -11.41 4.94 -32.65
CA GLU A 27 -11.49 3.67 -33.38
C GLU A 27 -12.43 3.76 -34.58
N ASP A 28 -13.49 4.58 -34.53
CA ASP A 28 -14.38 4.87 -35.66
C ASP A 28 -13.68 5.73 -36.74
N GLU A 29 -12.98 6.80 -36.33
CA GLU A 29 -12.28 7.68 -37.26
C GLU A 29 -10.99 7.07 -37.82
N PHE A 30 -10.29 6.25 -37.01
CA PHE A 30 -9.00 5.64 -37.35
C PHE A 30 -8.99 4.13 -37.04
N PRO A 31 -9.56 3.27 -37.91
CA PRO A 31 -9.74 1.84 -37.64
C PRO A 31 -8.46 1.01 -37.44
N TRP A 32 -7.28 1.57 -37.73
CA TRP A 32 -5.97 0.95 -37.49
C TRP A 32 -5.37 1.28 -36.11
N ILE A 33 -5.96 2.21 -35.37
CA ILE A 33 -5.54 2.56 -34.01
C ILE A 33 -6.36 1.71 -33.04
N SER A 34 -5.68 0.92 -32.20
CA SER A 34 -6.34 0.29 -31.05
C SER A 34 -6.36 1.24 -29.86
N CYS A 35 -7.49 1.35 -29.18
CA CYS A 35 -7.58 2.03 -27.90
C CYS A 35 -7.62 1.02 -26.75
N GLY A 36 -7.06 1.40 -25.60
CA GLY A 36 -7.05 0.48 -24.47
C GLY A 36 -6.79 1.16 -23.14
N PRO A 37 -7.02 0.42 -22.05
CA PRO A 37 -6.88 0.97 -20.72
C PRO A 37 -5.41 1.10 -20.33
N CYS A 38 -5.13 2.08 -19.47
CA CYS A 38 -3.82 2.30 -18.90
C CYS A 38 -3.41 1.13 -18.00
N GLN A 39 -2.26 0.55 -18.29
CA GLN A 39 -1.79 -0.68 -17.64
C GLN A 39 -1.30 -0.47 -16.21
N THR A 40 -1.00 0.76 -15.79
CA THR A 40 -0.78 1.07 -14.36
C THR A 40 -2.09 1.24 -13.62
N HIS A 41 -3.10 1.78 -14.32
CA HIS A 41 -4.40 2.06 -13.74
C HIS A 41 -5.19 0.78 -13.43
N CYS A 42 -5.22 -0.21 -14.33
CA CYS A 42 -6.00 -1.43 -14.12
C CYS A 42 -5.57 -2.22 -12.86
N PRO A 43 -4.28 -2.54 -12.63
CA PRO A 43 -3.85 -3.20 -11.39
C PRO A 43 -4.13 -2.34 -10.14
N SER A 44 -4.13 -1.02 -10.27
CA SER A 44 -4.48 -0.13 -9.17
C SER A 44 -5.95 -0.25 -8.76
N LEU A 45 -6.85 -0.49 -9.72
CA LEU A 45 -8.25 -0.75 -9.45
C LEU A 45 -8.42 -2.11 -8.77
N LEU A 46 -7.72 -3.15 -9.25
CA LEU A 46 -7.70 -4.46 -8.59
C LEU A 46 -7.25 -4.36 -7.13
N LEU A 47 -6.17 -3.63 -6.84
CA LEU A 47 -5.70 -3.38 -5.47
C LEU A 47 -6.74 -2.65 -4.61
N LYS A 48 -7.49 -1.71 -5.20
CA LYS A 48 -8.59 -1.02 -4.50
C LYS A 48 -9.74 -1.97 -4.19
N ASP A 49 -10.05 -2.89 -5.10
CA ASP A 49 -11.14 -3.85 -4.90
C ASP A 49 -10.77 -4.91 -3.86
N ILE A 50 -9.52 -5.41 -3.88
CA ILE A 50 -8.99 -6.25 -2.79
C ILE A 50 -9.08 -5.51 -1.45
N ALA A 51 -8.70 -4.23 -1.40
CA ALA A 51 -8.75 -3.43 -0.18
C ALA A 51 -10.18 -3.12 0.34
N LYS A 52 -11.23 -3.38 -0.45
CA LYS A 52 -12.64 -3.26 -0.03
C LYS A 52 -13.19 -4.56 0.57
N LEU A 53 -12.53 -5.69 0.36
CA LEU A 53 -12.92 -6.96 0.97
C LEU A 53 -12.82 -6.84 2.50
N GLU A 54 -13.70 -7.54 3.22
CA GLU A 54 -13.87 -7.38 4.67
C GLU A 54 -12.57 -7.60 5.44
N GLU A 55 -11.87 -8.70 5.17
CA GLU A 55 -10.63 -9.06 5.87
C GLU A 55 -9.47 -8.10 5.54
N PRO A 56 -9.12 -7.82 4.26
CA PRO A 56 -8.14 -6.79 3.91
C PRO A 56 -8.47 -5.41 4.48
N ALA A 57 -9.72 -4.97 4.41
CA ALA A 57 -10.13 -3.66 4.93
C ALA A 57 -9.90 -3.55 6.44
N ALA A 58 -10.20 -4.62 7.19
CA ALA A 58 -9.94 -4.70 8.63
C ALA A 58 -8.44 -4.63 8.93
N VAL A 59 -7.63 -5.43 8.23
CA VAL A 59 -6.17 -5.48 8.42
C VAL A 59 -5.51 -4.15 8.09
N ILE A 60 -5.89 -3.51 6.97
CA ILE A 60 -5.37 -2.20 6.58
C ILE A 60 -5.68 -1.14 7.66
N LYS A 61 -6.83 -1.23 8.32
CA LYS A 61 -7.18 -0.33 9.43
C LYS A 61 -6.32 -0.58 10.68
N GLU A 62 -6.01 -1.84 10.98
CA GLU A 62 -5.11 -2.23 12.07
C GLU A 62 -3.66 -1.78 11.78
N GLU A 63 -3.15 -2.04 10.58
CA GLU A 63 -1.85 -1.56 10.09
C GLU A 63 -1.73 -0.03 10.26
N ASN A 64 -2.74 0.71 9.81
CA ASN A 64 -2.78 2.16 9.94
C ASN A 64 -2.83 2.63 11.39
N THR A 65 -3.48 1.87 12.28
CA THR A 65 -3.49 2.16 13.72
C THR A 65 -2.09 2.05 14.31
N VAL A 66 -1.35 0.99 13.98
CA VAL A 66 0.05 0.80 14.43
C VAL A 66 0.95 1.90 13.86
N VAL A 67 0.88 2.15 12.55
CA VAL A 67 1.69 3.18 11.89
C VAL A 67 1.42 4.57 12.46
N SER A 68 0.15 4.93 12.63
CA SER A 68 -0.28 6.21 13.20
C SER A 68 0.24 6.38 14.63
N TRP A 69 0.11 5.33 15.46
CA TRP A 69 0.61 5.34 16.84
C TRP A 69 2.10 5.69 16.90
N PHE A 70 2.94 4.95 16.18
CA PHE A 70 4.38 5.20 16.20
C PHE A 70 4.76 6.50 15.51
N SER A 71 4.09 6.89 14.43
CA SER A 71 4.50 8.07 13.65
C SER A 71 4.09 9.39 14.30
N ASN A 72 3.05 9.39 15.13
CA ASN A 72 2.48 10.63 15.70
C ASN A 72 2.90 10.86 17.16
N HIS A 73 3.63 9.92 17.78
CA HIS A 73 4.08 10.03 19.17
C HIS A 73 5.61 10.02 19.25
N HIS A 74 6.20 11.12 19.74
CA HIS A 74 7.65 11.32 19.77
C HIS A 74 8.42 10.23 20.53
N LYS A 75 7.94 9.81 21.70
CA LYS A 75 8.64 8.84 22.54
C LYS A 75 8.60 7.40 21.97
N PRO A 76 7.43 6.84 21.58
CA PRO A 76 7.36 5.59 20.81
C PRO A 76 8.24 5.60 19.55
N LEU A 77 8.21 6.69 18.78
CA LEU A 77 9.01 6.84 17.56
C LEU A 77 10.52 6.83 17.85
N SER A 78 10.94 7.53 18.89
CA SER A 78 12.36 7.63 19.28
C SER A 78 12.93 6.27 19.68
N ILE A 79 12.20 5.50 20.49
CA ILE A 79 12.61 4.15 20.90
C ILE A 79 12.63 3.22 19.68
N LEU A 80 11.61 3.27 18.82
CA LEU A 80 11.58 2.48 17.59
C LEU A 80 12.80 2.77 16.70
N ARG A 81 13.11 4.05 16.45
CA ARG A 81 14.28 4.44 15.65
C ARG A 81 15.60 3.92 16.23
N LYS A 82 15.74 3.91 17.55
CA LYS A 82 16.90 3.31 18.23
C LYS A 82 16.98 1.80 17.95
N LYS A 83 15.89 1.05 18.14
CA LYS A 83 15.86 -0.40 17.86
C LYS A 83 16.11 -0.72 16.38
N VAL A 84 15.60 0.10 15.46
CA VAL A 84 15.85 -0.03 14.03
C VAL A 84 17.33 0.17 13.70
N SER A 85 17.94 1.22 14.24
CA SER A 85 19.37 1.49 14.04
C SER A 85 20.25 0.33 14.55
N GLU A 86 19.93 -0.20 15.73
CA GLU A 86 20.61 -1.35 16.33
C GLU A 86 20.47 -2.62 15.46
N THR A 87 19.25 -2.92 15.00
CA THR A 87 18.95 -4.14 14.24
C THR A 87 19.51 -4.10 12.81
N PHE A 88 19.43 -2.94 12.14
CA PHE A 88 19.82 -2.78 10.73
C PHE A 88 21.20 -2.14 10.54
N ARG A 89 22.08 -2.21 11.54
CA ARG A 89 23.48 -1.75 11.49
C ARG A 89 23.61 -0.29 11.01
N GLY A 90 22.81 0.60 11.59
CA GLY A 90 22.82 2.03 11.27
C GLY A 90 22.04 2.42 10.00
N LYS A 91 21.38 1.48 9.31
CA LYS A 91 20.46 1.85 8.22
C LYS A 91 19.15 2.39 8.77
N THR A 92 18.76 3.58 8.31
CA THR A 92 17.46 4.16 8.64
C THR A 92 16.35 3.49 7.86
N LYS A 93 15.43 2.80 8.54
CA LYS A 93 14.17 2.31 7.97
C LYS A 93 13.00 2.93 8.72
N GLU A 94 12.28 3.81 8.06
CA GLU A 94 11.11 4.47 8.65
C GLU A 94 9.82 3.72 8.32
N LEU A 95 8.79 3.91 9.16
CA LEU A 95 7.45 3.45 8.84
C LEU A 95 6.93 4.23 7.63
N LYS A 96 6.30 3.51 6.70
CA LYS A 96 5.61 4.14 5.56
C LYS A 96 4.22 4.57 6.02
N LYS A 97 3.78 5.75 5.60
CA LYS A 97 2.38 6.20 5.78
C LYS A 97 1.61 5.93 4.49
N PRO A 98 0.32 5.54 4.55
CA PRO A 98 -0.51 5.43 3.37
C PRO A 98 -0.60 6.81 2.69
N GLY A 99 -0.31 6.85 1.39
CA GLY A 99 -0.45 8.03 0.56
C GLY A 99 -1.77 7.96 -0.18
N ALA A 100 -2.65 8.95 0.02
CA ALA A 100 -3.96 8.99 -0.63
C ALA A 100 -3.91 8.93 -2.17
N THR A 101 -2.80 9.37 -2.76
CA THR A 101 -2.63 9.53 -4.21
C THR A 101 -1.75 8.47 -4.87
N ARG A 102 -1.14 7.54 -4.12
CA ARG A 102 -0.20 6.55 -4.68
C ARG A 102 -0.78 5.14 -4.66
N MET A 103 -0.80 4.51 -5.82
CA MET A 103 -1.32 3.15 -6.04
C MET A 103 -0.51 2.13 -5.22
N GLY A 104 -1.18 1.15 -4.61
CA GLY A 104 -0.52 0.08 -3.84
C GLY A 104 0.15 0.49 -2.53
N THR A 105 -0.11 1.71 -2.01
CA THR A 105 0.60 2.16 -0.80
C THR A 105 0.32 1.28 0.43
N ASN A 106 -0.89 0.75 0.58
CA ASN A 106 -1.24 -0.11 1.72
C ASN A 106 -0.39 -1.40 1.75
N THR A 107 -0.16 -2.03 0.61
CA THR A 107 0.74 -3.19 0.49
C THR A 107 2.15 -2.87 0.96
N PHE A 108 2.70 -1.71 0.56
CA PHE A 108 4.03 -1.30 0.98
C PHE A 108 4.11 -0.94 2.47
N VAL A 109 3.01 -0.45 3.05
CA VAL A 109 2.89 -0.25 4.50
C VAL A 109 2.98 -1.59 5.22
N GLY A 110 2.17 -2.57 4.82
CA GLY A 110 2.22 -3.94 5.36
C GLY A 110 3.62 -4.57 5.23
N GLU A 111 4.23 -4.49 4.06
CA GLU A 111 5.60 -4.99 3.81
C GLU A 111 6.61 -4.38 4.79
N ARG A 112 6.56 -3.05 4.98
CA ARG A 112 7.45 -2.36 5.92
C ARG A 112 7.15 -2.72 7.37
N LEU A 113 5.89 -2.96 7.73
CA LEU A 113 5.52 -3.41 9.07
C LEU A 113 6.09 -4.78 9.36
N VAL A 114 5.96 -5.74 8.44
CA VAL A 114 6.54 -7.10 8.58
C VAL A 114 8.06 -7.01 8.70
N GLU A 115 8.71 -6.20 7.87
CA GLU A 115 10.16 -5.97 7.94
C GLU A 115 10.61 -5.39 9.30
N LEU A 116 9.79 -4.53 9.92
CA LEU A 116 10.07 -3.91 11.21
C LEU A 116 9.47 -4.64 12.40
N LYS A 117 8.77 -5.77 12.21
CA LYS A 117 8.18 -6.59 13.27
C LYS A 117 9.08 -6.78 14.49
N PRO A 118 10.34 -7.26 14.36
CA PRO A 118 11.20 -7.47 15.53
C PRO A 118 11.53 -6.17 16.27
N CYS A 119 11.69 -5.05 15.54
CA CYS A 119 11.95 -3.74 16.15
C CYS A 119 10.72 -3.20 16.88
N LEU A 120 9.52 -3.41 16.32
CA LEU A 120 8.25 -3.01 16.92
C LEU A 120 7.99 -3.79 18.21
N GLN A 121 8.17 -5.10 18.20
CA GLN A 121 8.04 -5.96 19.39
C GLN A 121 9.07 -5.58 20.46
N ALA A 122 10.33 -5.39 20.08
CA ALA A 122 11.38 -4.93 21.00
C ALA A 122 11.07 -3.56 21.62
N THR A 123 10.36 -2.69 20.89
CA THR A 123 9.91 -1.38 21.40
C THR A 123 8.80 -1.54 22.43
N MET A 124 7.86 -2.47 22.24
CA MET A 124 6.75 -2.70 23.16
C MET A 124 7.17 -3.26 24.53
N VAL A 125 8.32 -3.94 24.58
CA VAL A 125 8.89 -4.53 25.81
C VAL A 125 10.01 -3.67 26.41
N ASP A 126 10.36 -2.55 25.78
CA ASP A 126 11.43 -1.67 26.27
C ASP A 126 11.02 -1.03 27.61
N PRO A 127 11.89 -1.03 28.64
CA PRO A 127 11.57 -0.47 29.95
C PRO A 127 11.09 0.98 29.89
N ASP A 128 11.68 1.81 29.01
CA ASP A 128 11.32 3.21 28.86
C ASP A 128 9.94 3.39 28.22
N TYR A 129 9.52 2.44 27.39
CA TYR A 129 8.18 2.39 26.79
C TYR A 129 7.15 1.88 27.80
N VAL A 130 7.46 0.79 28.51
CA VAL A 130 6.57 0.18 29.50
C VAL A 130 6.29 1.12 30.67
N ALA A 131 7.30 1.90 31.11
CA ALA A 131 7.14 2.90 32.16
C ALA A 131 6.11 3.99 31.85
N GLN A 132 5.80 4.23 30.57
CA GLN A 132 4.79 5.23 30.18
C GLN A 132 3.35 4.73 30.34
N ASN A 133 3.15 3.41 30.44
CA ASN A 133 1.85 2.78 30.63
C ASN A 133 0.76 3.34 29.66
N TYR A 134 1.08 3.38 28.37
CA TYR A 134 0.17 3.87 27.35
C TYR A 134 -1.14 3.07 27.33
N LYS A 135 -2.26 3.77 27.50
CA LYS A 135 -3.63 3.25 27.40
C LYS A 135 -4.34 3.86 26.21
N ASP A 136 -5.45 3.26 25.83
CA ASP A 136 -6.33 3.88 24.83
C ASP A 136 -7.05 5.07 25.47
N LEU A 137 -6.89 6.23 24.86
CA LEU A 137 -7.48 7.50 25.28
C LEU A 137 -8.27 8.11 24.11
N PRO A 138 -9.25 8.99 24.39
CA PRO A 138 -9.91 9.74 23.33
C PRO A 138 -8.88 10.49 22.47
N SER A 139 -9.22 10.62 21.18
CA SER A 139 -8.35 11.30 20.23
C SER A 139 -8.20 12.77 20.65
N SER A 140 -6.96 13.23 20.75
CA SER A 140 -6.65 14.63 21.07
C SER A 140 -6.26 15.36 19.79
N ALA A 141 -6.84 16.52 19.56
CA ALA A 141 -6.45 17.40 18.47
C ALA A 141 -5.56 18.52 19.02
N ASP A 142 -4.29 18.54 18.62
CA ASP A 142 -3.42 19.69 18.88
C ASP A 142 -3.62 20.69 17.74
N MET A 143 -4.20 21.84 18.07
CA MET A 143 -4.38 22.98 17.16
C MET A 143 -3.15 23.87 17.25
N SER A 144 -2.20 23.69 16.34
CA SER A 144 -1.10 24.63 16.12
C SER A 144 -1.46 25.60 14.99
N ASN A 145 -0.85 26.78 15.02
CA ASN A 145 -1.02 27.90 14.09
C ASN A 145 -0.78 27.52 12.61
N CYS A 146 -0.18 26.34 12.34
CA CYS A 146 0.19 25.88 11.01
C CYS A 146 -0.40 24.51 10.61
N GLN A 147 -0.91 23.69 11.53
CA GLN A 147 -1.50 22.37 11.22
C GLN A 147 -2.32 21.83 12.40
N THR A 148 -3.46 21.21 12.10
CA THR A 148 -4.22 20.40 13.07
C THR A 148 -3.68 18.97 13.05
N ILE A 149 -3.09 18.51 14.14
CA ILE A 149 -2.63 17.12 14.28
C ILE A 149 -3.62 16.39 15.17
N THR A 150 -4.45 15.55 14.57
CA THR A 150 -5.28 14.58 15.32
C THR A 150 -4.39 13.42 15.76
N ARG A 151 -4.16 13.31 17.07
CA ARG A 151 -3.46 12.16 17.66
C ARG A 151 -4.51 11.15 18.13
N GLU A 152 -4.61 10.05 17.40
CA GLU A 152 -5.32 8.88 17.89
C GLU A 152 -4.47 8.22 18.98
N ASN A 153 -4.91 8.35 20.23
CA ASN A 153 -4.19 7.82 21.38
C ASN A 153 -4.55 6.33 21.59
N LYS A 154 -4.15 5.47 20.65
CA LYS A 154 -4.47 4.02 20.63
C LYS A 154 -3.29 3.15 21.09
N GLY A 155 -2.62 3.54 22.17
CA GLY A 155 -1.39 2.88 22.61
C GLY A 155 -1.61 1.47 23.17
N GLY A 156 -2.77 1.21 23.78
CA GLY A 156 -3.14 -0.11 24.26
C GLY A 156 -3.48 -1.04 23.09
N THR A 157 -4.30 -0.57 22.16
CA THR A 157 -4.65 -1.31 20.93
C THR A 157 -3.40 -1.61 20.09
N ALA A 158 -2.52 -0.62 19.87
CA ALA A 158 -1.29 -0.82 19.11
C ALA A 158 -0.36 -1.86 19.77
N LYS A 159 -0.26 -1.85 21.11
CA LYS A 159 0.49 -2.87 21.86
C LYS A 159 -0.11 -4.27 21.69
N ALA A 160 -1.44 -4.39 21.79
CA ALA A 160 -2.11 -5.67 21.61
C ALA A 160 -1.87 -6.24 20.21
N LEU A 161 -2.00 -5.42 19.16
CA LEU A 161 -1.74 -5.82 17.77
C LEU A 161 -0.29 -6.24 17.54
N VAL A 162 0.69 -5.44 17.98
CA VAL A 162 2.11 -5.74 17.76
C VAL A 162 2.56 -7.01 18.48
N MET A 163 1.93 -7.34 19.61
CA MET A 163 2.24 -8.55 20.38
C MET A 163 1.43 -9.78 19.92
N ASP A 164 0.47 -9.63 19.01
CA ASP A 164 -0.32 -10.74 18.48
C ASP A 164 0.38 -11.42 17.29
N ASP A 165 1.27 -12.36 17.61
CA ASP A 165 2.03 -13.14 16.63
C ASP A 165 1.17 -14.01 15.71
N ASN A 166 0.05 -14.55 16.23
CA ASN A 166 -0.73 -15.57 15.52
C ASN A 166 -1.91 -14.98 14.74
N GLY A 167 -2.42 -13.81 15.14
CA GLY A 167 -3.53 -13.13 14.47
C GLY A 167 -3.06 -12.01 13.57
N PHE A 168 -2.78 -10.84 14.14
CA PHE A 168 -2.45 -9.62 13.41
C PHE A 168 -1.33 -9.83 12.37
N TRP A 169 -0.17 -10.36 12.79
CA TRP A 169 0.98 -10.50 11.88
C TRP A 169 0.70 -11.46 10.73
N LYS A 170 0.01 -12.58 10.99
CA LYS A 170 -0.38 -13.53 9.94
C LYS A 170 -1.32 -12.88 8.92
N ARG A 171 -2.27 -12.07 9.38
CA ARG A 171 -3.18 -11.35 8.48
C ARG A 171 -2.46 -10.27 7.65
N VAL A 172 -1.49 -9.56 8.24
CA VAL A 172 -0.64 -8.60 7.52
C VAL A 172 0.20 -9.33 6.44
N GLU A 173 0.79 -10.48 6.79
CA GLU A 173 1.55 -11.31 5.85
C GLU A 173 0.66 -11.81 4.69
N ASN A 174 -0.56 -12.26 4.98
CA ASN A 174 -1.54 -12.64 3.95
C ASN A 174 -1.89 -11.46 3.03
N HIS A 175 -2.18 -10.29 3.60
CA HIS A 175 -2.46 -9.07 2.85
C HIS A 175 -1.32 -8.71 1.90
N VAL A 176 -0.07 -8.71 2.40
CA VAL A 176 1.11 -8.44 1.57
C VAL A 176 1.31 -9.51 0.52
N THR A 177 1.13 -10.79 0.86
CA THR A 177 1.33 -11.92 -0.06
C THR A 177 0.39 -11.85 -1.26
N VAL A 178 -0.89 -11.55 -1.03
CA VAL A 178 -1.90 -11.41 -2.10
C VAL A 178 -1.62 -10.19 -2.97
N SER A 179 -1.31 -9.04 -2.36
CA SER A 179 -1.26 -7.77 -3.07
C SER A 179 0.11 -7.42 -3.68
N MET A 180 1.21 -8.02 -3.19
CA MET A 180 2.58 -7.68 -3.63
C MET A 180 2.84 -7.99 -5.11
N PRO A 181 2.44 -9.14 -5.69
CA PRO A 181 2.62 -9.39 -7.12
C PRO A 181 1.86 -8.40 -7.99
N VAL A 182 0.65 -7.99 -7.59
CA VAL A 182 -0.13 -6.95 -8.26
C VAL A 182 0.60 -5.61 -8.22
N CYS A 183 1.18 -5.23 -7.07
CA CYS A 183 2.02 -4.03 -6.94
C CYS A 183 3.28 -4.07 -7.81
N LYS A 184 3.95 -5.21 -7.90
CA LYS A 184 5.13 -5.39 -8.77
C LYS A 184 4.75 -5.29 -10.25
N PHE A 185 3.62 -5.88 -10.64
CA PHE A 185 3.08 -5.78 -11.99
C PHE A 185 2.74 -4.33 -12.34
N LEU A 186 2.06 -3.62 -11.43
CA LEU A 186 1.78 -2.18 -11.57
C LEU A 186 3.07 -1.39 -11.81
N HIS A 187 4.07 -1.58 -10.95
CA HIS A 187 5.32 -0.80 -11.03
C HIS A 187 6.08 -1.08 -12.33
N ARG A 188 6.03 -2.31 -12.85
CA ARG A 188 6.61 -2.67 -14.16
C ARG A 188 6.07 -1.79 -15.29
N HIS A 189 4.77 -1.46 -15.26
CA HIS A 189 4.11 -0.63 -16.26
C HIS A 189 4.19 0.88 -15.98
N ASP A 190 4.63 1.29 -14.79
CA ASP A 190 4.80 2.69 -14.38
C ASP A 190 6.18 3.27 -14.72
N THR A 191 7.05 2.45 -15.31
CA THR A 191 8.39 2.87 -15.76
C THR A 191 8.40 3.25 -17.24
N SER A 192 9.40 4.02 -17.66
CA SER A 192 9.68 4.29 -19.08
C SER A 192 10.21 3.08 -19.85
N ALA A 193 10.33 1.91 -19.23
CA ALA A 193 10.84 0.71 -19.88
C ALA A 193 9.79 0.15 -20.87
N PRO A 194 10.22 -0.48 -21.98
CA PRO A 194 9.31 -1.10 -22.93
C PRO A 194 8.60 -2.31 -22.28
N ALA A 195 7.38 -2.09 -21.81
CA ALA A 195 6.58 -3.08 -21.09
C ALA A 195 5.30 -3.52 -21.82
N ALA A 196 4.94 -2.90 -22.95
CA ALA A 196 3.69 -3.18 -23.66
C ALA A 196 3.53 -4.68 -24.04
N GLY A 197 4.58 -5.32 -24.53
CA GLY A 197 4.57 -6.76 -24.86
C GLY A 197 4.49 -7.70 -23.65
N LYS A 198 4.55 -7.17 -22.42
CA LYS A 198 4.51 -7.97 -21.17
C LYS A 198 3.15 -7.92 -20.48
N VAL A 199 2.17 -7.18 -21.03
CA VAL A 199 0.86 -6.98 -20.42
C VAL A 199 0.13 -8.31 -20.18
N TYR A 200 -0.08 -9.10 -21.24
CA TYR A 200 -0.82 -10.36 -21.14
C TYR A 200 -0.13 -11.37 -20.23
N HIS A 201 1.18 -11.51 -20.36
CA HIS A 201 1.94 -12.40 -19.49
C HIS A 201 1.89 -11.97 -18.03
N GLY A 202 2.00 -10.66 -17.74
CA GLY A 202 1.93 -10.16 -16.36
C GLY A 202 0.54 -10.34 -15.74
N TRP A 203 -0.54 -10.18 -16.50
CA TRP A 203 -1.89 -10.50 -16.03
C TRP A 203 -2.07 -12.00 -15.78
N PHE A 204 -1.52 -12.85 -16.64
CA PHE A 204 -1.50 -14.30 -16.43
C PHE A 204 -0.75 -14.68 -15.15
N GLU A 205 0.45 -14.14 -14.91
CA GLU A 205 1.22 -14.35 -13.67
C GLU A 205 0.42 -13.92 -12.43
N VAL A 206 -0.27 -12.77 -12.49
CA VAL A 206 -1.11 -12.28 -11.39
C VAL A 206 -2.30 -13.23 -11.16
N GLY A 207 -2.96 -13.68 -12.22
CA GLY A 207 -4.08 -14.63 -12.13
C GLY A 207 -3.67 -15.94 -11.49
N GLN A 208 -2.58 -16.56 -11.96
CA GLN A 208 -2.06 -17.79 -11.38
C GLN A 208 -1.71 -17.63 -9.90
N HIS A 209 -1.06 -16.51 -9.53
CA HIS A 209 -0.72 -16.24 -8.13
C HIS A 209 -1.97 -16.17 -7.23
N LEU A 210 -3.05 -15.55 -7.70
CA LEU A 210 -4.30 -15.46 -6.95
C LEU A 210 -4.99 -16.83 -6.86
N GLU A 211 -5.04 -17.59 -7.96
CA GLU A 211 -5.61 -18.95 -7.99
C GLU A 211 -4.86 -19.94 -7.09
N ASP A 212 -3.52 -19.87 -7.06
CA ASP A 212 -2.66 -20.75 -6.26
C ASP A 212 -2.56 -20.31 -4.79
N SER A 213 -3.13 -19.16 -4.44
CA SER A 213 -3.02 -18.59 -3.09
C SER A 213 -3.84 -19.40 -2.07
N SER A 214 -3.22 -19.69 -0.93
CA SER A 214 -3.91 -20.30 0.22
C SER A 214 -4.70 -19.31 1.08
N VAL A 215 -4.69 -18.02 0.72
CA VAL A 215 -5.39 -16.96 1.46
C VAL A 215 -6.86 -16.97 1.07
N PRO A 216 -7.83 -17.04 2.02
CA PRO A 216 -9.24 -17.30 1.73
C PRO A 216 -9.95 -16.30 0.79
N TYR A 217 -9.44 -15.08 0.68
CA TYR A 217 -10.02 -14.00 -0.12
C TYR A 217 -9.23 -13.68 -1.40
N ALA A 218 -8.19 -14.46 -1.70
CA ALA A 218 -7.35 -14.28 -2.88
C ALA A 218 -8.08 -14.61 -4.19
#